data_AF-A0A925JF93-F1
#
_entry.id   AF-A0A925JF93-F1
#
_cell.length_a   1.000
_cell.length_b   1.000
_cell.length_c   1.000
_cell.angle_alpha   90.00
_cell.angle_beta   90.00
_cell.angle_gamma   90.00
#
_symmetry.space_group_name_H-M   'P 1'
#
loop_
_entity.id
_entity.type
_entity.pdbx_description
1 polymer ?
#
loop_
_entity_poly.entity_id
_entity_poly.type
_entity_poly.pdbx_seq_one_letter_code
_entity_poly.pdbx_strand_id
1 'polypeptide(L)'
;MFKRLFISILLITSLMLTATGRTLVMQDATSPPPAEEEQLTPEEELEARALAEEFIARFEKTQDVTPLLADMYVSDFVERLRDDDEIEQLIPFSVKREVAAQASSEEIRRLYAASINGIYLGMRLYLAADKKRKQERAQRGETVDPDSGEELTVAEILPPGLIQLMRSDPKLAAILEKELEREERERASPQNQTNTEPPDAIQPVENASDAKENLSSAATDSSQEADEIDSLEDMVPLKSLDDLRHYTKLMEQGVALIRERLKTLPPELNTSLGKYFDNEIAAATKDDQAQETKDMIYPRLSISSKEYLGYPAGTRIICAHPLIFHLQMVRGTDGHLKIFNVQMLSD
;
A
#
# COMPACT_ATOMS: atom_id res chain seq x y z
N MET A 1 -10.12 -4.02 -8.49
CA MET A 1 -10.35 -4.44 -7.08
C MET A 1 -9.47 -3.67 -6.08
N PHE A 2 -8.14 -3.59 -6.26
CA PHE A 2 -7.21 -2.98 -5.28
C PHE A 2 -7.46 -1.51 -4.86
N LYS A 3 -7.93 -0.62 -5.75
CA LYS A 3 -8.11 0.81 -5.40
C LYS A 3 -9.03 1.10 -4.20
N ARG A 4 -10.05 0.25 -3.96
CA ARG A 4 -10.98 0.40 -2.82
C ARG A 4 -10.48 -0.32 -1.56
N LEU A 5 -9.84 -1.47 -1.73
CA LEU A 5 -9.04 -2.15 -0.69
C LEU A 5 -8.06 -1.17 -0.04
N PHE A 6 -7.36 -0.39 -0.87
CA PHE A 6 -6.35 0.57 -0.44
C PHE A 6 -6.93 1.70 0.42
N ILE A 7 -8.14 2.18 0.11
CA ILE A 7 -8.85 3.21 0.87
C ILE A 7 -9.18 2.74 2.29
N SER A 8 -9.71 1.53 2.46
CA SER A 8 -10.01 1.01 3.81
C SER A 8 -8.75 0.73 4.65
N ILE A 9 -7.61 0.40 4.02
CA ILE A 9 -6.31 0.34 4.71
C ILE A 9 -5.78 1.76 5.01
N LEU A 10 -6.05 2.75 4.16
CA LEU A 10 -5.90 4.16 4.52
C LEU A 10 -6.79 4.55 5.71
N LEU A 11 -7.80 3.78 6.14
CA LEU A 11 -8.50 4.05 7.42
C LEU A 11 -7.67 3.68 8.67
N ILE A 12 -6.43 3.25 8.43
CA ILE A 12 -5.36 3.03 9.41
C ILE A 12 -4.07 3.80 9.01
N THR A 13 -3.95 4.21 7.73
CA THR A 13 -2.75 4.84 7.14
C THR A 13 -3.05 6.06 6.23
N SER A 14 -4.16 6.77 6.42
CA SER A 14 -4.57 7.93 5.60
C SER A 14 -3.77 9.15 6.04
N LEU A 15 -2.63 9.38 5.40
CA LEU A 15 -2.71 9.76 4.01
C LEU A 15 -1.49 9.30 3.20
N MET A 16 -1.71 8.65 2.05
CA MET A 16 -0.75 8.45 0.96
C MET A 16 -1.51 7.91 -0.26
N LEU A 17 -1.69 8.70 -1.34
CA LEU A 17 -1.49 8.32 -2.75
C LEU A 17 -2.17 9.32 -3.71
N THR A 18 -1.36 9.99 -4.55
CA THR A 18 -1.47 10.05 -6.03
C THR A 18 -0.49 11.10 -6.59
N ALA A 19 0.79 10.73 -6.75
CA ALA A 19 1.75 11.51 -7.56
C ALA A 19 2.92 10.66 -8.09
N THR A 20 3.22 9.53 -7.46
CA THR A 20 4.25 8.57 -7.88
C THR A 20 3.71 7.42 -8.75
N GLY A 21 2.72 7.75 -9.58
CA GLY A 21 2.51 7.08 -10.88
C GLY A 21 3.68 7.29 -11.87
N ARG A 22 4.78 7.91 -11.42
CA ARG A 22 6.12 7.52 -11.86
C ARG A 22 6.41 6.11 -11.35
N THR A 23 6.03 5.14 -12.18
CA THR A 23 6.90 4.00 -12.41
C THR A 23 8.35 4.49 -12.46
N LEU A 24 9.28 3.75 -11.84
CA LEU A 24 10.72 3.97 -11.99
C LEU A 24 11.23 3.64 -13.41
N VAL A 25 10.32 3.53 -14.38
CA VAL A 25 10.51 3.99 -15.76
C VAL A 25 10.74 5.52 -15.74
N MET A 26 11.89 5.95 -15.20
CA MET A 26 12.49 7.23 -15.55
C MET A 26 13.07 7.16 -16.97
N GLN A 27 12.24 6.75 -17.95
CA GLN A 27 12.50 7.07 -19.35
C GLN A 27 12.19 8.56 -19.53
N ASP A 28 13.18 9.38 -19.17
CA ASP A 28 13.33 10.68 -19.80
C ASP A 28 13.41 10.41 -21.30
N ALA A 29 12.38 10.83 -22.06
CA ALA A 29 12.15 10.39 -23.44
C ALA A 29 13.23 10.84 -24.45
N THR A 30 14.21 11.60 -23.96
CA THR A 30 15.44 12.04 -24.62
C THR A 30 16.66 11.15 -24.35
N SER A 31 16.54 10.13 -23.50
CA SER A 31 17.63 9.18 -23.22
C SER A 31 17.95 8.34 -24.46
N PRO A 32 19.24 8.11 -24.78
CA PRO A 32 19.62 7.21 -25.86
C PRO A 32 19.08 5.79 -25.61
N PRO A 33 18.88 4.96 -26.65
CA PRO A 33 18.45 3.57 -26.48
C PRO A 33 19.36 2.86 -25.48
N PRO A 34 18.80 2.09 -24.53
CA PRO A 34 19.56 1.58 -23.40
C PRO A 34 20.75 0.77 -23.90
N ALA A 35 21.94 1.08 -23.35
CA ALA A 35 23.02 0.11 -23.32
C ALA A 35 22.48 -1.16 -22.64
N GLU A 36 22.88 -2.33 -23.14
CA GLU A 36 22.34 -3.65 -22.77
C GLU A 36 21.86 -3.68 -21.32
N GLU A 37 20.54 -3.76 -21.12
CA GLU A 37 19.91 -3.58 -19.80
C GLU A 37 20.58 -4.48 -18.79
N GLU A 38 21.27 -3.88 -17.82
CA GLU A 38 22.06 -4.63 -16.86
C GLU A 38 21.10 -5.57 -16.09
N GLN A 39 21.42 -6.86 -16.08
CA GLN A 39 20.53 -7.87 -15.47
C GLN A 39 21.02 -8.23 -14.07
N LEU A 40 20.12 -8.84 -13.28
CA LEU A 40 20.54 -9.55 -12.08
C LEU A 40 21.41 -10.74 -12.48
N THR A 41 22.51 -10.95 -11.76
CA THR A 41 23.19 -12.24 -11.79
C THR A 41 22.32 -13.29 -11.07
N PRO A 42 22.43 -14.59 -11.43
CA PRO A 42 21.70 -15.65 -10.73
C PRO A 42 22.00 -15.72 -9.22
N GLU A 43 23.21 -15.30 -8.81
CA GLU A 43 23.63 -15.22 -7.42
C GLU A 43 22.90 -14.09 -6.67
N GLU A 44 22.78 -12.91 -7.29
CA GLU A 44 22.00 -11.79 -6.76
C GLU A 44 20.50 -12.09 -6.67
N GLU A 45 19.91 -12.75 -7.66
CA GLU A 45 18.48 -13.14 -7.62
C GLU A 45 18.22 -14.11 -6.45
N LEU A 46 19.09 -15.11 -6.29
CA LEU A 46 18.97 -16.11 -5.22
C LEU A 46 19.13 -15.48 -3.83
N GLU A 47 20.11 -14.59 -3.65
CA GLU A 47 20.34 -13.89 -2.39
C GLU A 47 19.23 -12.90 -2.05
N ALA A 48 18.73 -12.14 -3.04
CA ALA A 48 17.62 -11.21 -2.86
C ALA A 48 16.33 -11.94 -2.48
N ARG A 49 16.04 -13.08 -3.11
CA ARG A 49 14.92 -13.95 -2.73
C ARG A 49 15.09 -14.48 -1.31
N ALA A 50 16.27 -15.00 -0.95
CA ALA A 50 16.54 -15.51 0.39
C ALA A 50 16.38 -14.43 1.48
N LEU A 51 16.85 -13.19 1.23
CA LEU A 51 16.70 -12.07 2.17
C LEU A 51 15.23 -11.65 2.33
N ALA A 52 14.46 -11.62 1.23
CA ALA A 52 13.03 -11.33 1.26
C ALA A 52 12.21 -12.43 1.98
N GLU A 53 12.54 -13.71 1.74
CA GLU A 53 11.94 -14.85 2.44
C GLU A 53 12.25 -14.84 3.95
N GLU A 54 13.50 -14.55 4.34
CA GLU A 54 13.86 -14.39 5.76
C GLU A 54 13.12 -13.20 6.38
N PHE A 55 12.98 -12.08 5.66
CA PHE A 55 12.27 -10.90 6.13
C PHE A 55 10.80 -11.24 6.42
N ILE A 56 10.10 -11.90 5.49
CA ILE A 56 8.73 -12.40 5.70
C ILE A 56 8.69 -13.30 6.94
N ALA A 57 9.51 -14.36 6.96
CA ALA A 57 9.44 -15.39 7.98
C ALA A 57 9.70 -14.83 9.40
N ARG A 58 10.62 -13.87 9.52
CA ARG A 58 10.88 -13.19 10.79
C ARG A 58 9.80 -12.17 11.13
N PHE A 59 9.33 -11.38 10.17
CA PHE A 59 8.33 -10.34 10.39
C PHE A 59 6.94 -10.91 10.72
N GLU A 60 6.48 -11.96 10.03
CA GLU A 60 5.21 -12.64 10.38
C GLU A 60 5.25 -13.25 11.79
N LYS A 61 6.42 -13.76 12.20
CA LYS A 61 6.65 -14.39 13.50
C LYS A 61 6.69 -13.38 14.65
N THR A 62 7.35 -12.24 14.47
CA THR A 62 7.46 -11.20 15.51
C THR A 62 6.30 -10.22 15.50
N GLN A 63 5.69 -10.00 14.32
CA GLN A 63 4.77 -8.91 14.03
C GLN A 63 5.39 -7.54 14.39
N ASP A 64 6.72 -7.45 14.30
CA ASP A 64 7.52 -6.30 14.71
C ASP A 64 8.78 -6.19 13.83
N VAL A 65 8.96 -5.04 13.16
CA VAL A 65 10.13 -4.76 12.30
C VAL A 65 11.36 -4.36 13.12
N THR A 66 11.19 -3.93 14.37
CA THR A 66 12.28 -3.45 15.25
C THR A 66 13.49 -4.40 15.32
N PRO A 67 13.34 -5.73 15.52
CA PRO A 67 14.46 -6.68 15.50
C PRO A 67 15.05 -6.93 14.10
N LEU A 68 14.41 -6.48 13.02
CA LEU A 68 14.91 -6.63 11.65
C LEU A 68 15.81 -5.45 11.27
N LEU A 69 15.52 -4.26 11.80
CA LEU A 69 16.33 -3.04 11.61
C LEU A 69 17.79 -3.21 12.04
N ALA A 70 18.08 -4.03 13.05
CA ALA A 70 19.45 -4.27 13.52
C ALA A 70 20.22 -5.30 12.68
N ASP A 71 19.50 -6.27 12.09
CA ASP A 71 20.11 -7.47 11.50
C ASP A 71 20.16 -7.41 9.96
N MET A 72 19.06 -6.95 9.35
CA MET A 72 18.78 -7.07 7.92
C MET A 72 18.97 -5.77 7.15
N TYR A 73 18.94 -4.63 7.84
CA TYR A 73 19.07 -3.32 7.24
C TYR A 73 20.54 -2.86 7.20
N VAL A 74 20.82 -1.84 6.39
CA VAL A 74 22.11 -1.13 6.41
C VAL A 74 22.28 -0.40 7.75
N SER A 75 23.50 -0.39 8.29
CA SER A 75 23.74 0.03 9.69
C SER A 75 23.50 1.52 9.96
N ASP A 76 23.46 2.34 8.90
CA ASP A 76 23.17 3.78 8.92
C ASP A 76 21.78 4.10 8.34
N PHE A 77 20.88 3.10 8.28
CA PHE A 77 19.53 3.24 7.72
C PHE A 77 18.75 4.41 8.34
N VAL A 78 18.80 4.56 9.65
CA VAL A 78 18.03 5.57 10.39
C VAL A 78 18.58 6.97 10.14
N GLU A 79 19.90 7.11 10.03
CA GLU A 79 20.60 8.34 9.67
C GLU A 79 20.26 8.75 8.23
N ARG A 80 20.31 7.81 7.27
CA ARG A 80 19.87 8.04 5.89
C ARG A 80 18.44 8.52 5.83
N LEU A 81 17.53 7.85 6.55
CA LEU A 81 16.12 8.18 6.59
C LEU A 81 15.86 9.58 7.14
N ARG A 82 16.60 9.99 8.17
CA ARG A 82 16.50 11.32 8.78
C ARG A 82 16.96 12.44 7.86
N ASP A 83 17.99 12.18 7.05
CA ASP A 83 18.66 13.18 6.23
C ASP A 83 18.06 13.29 4.81
N ASP A 84 17.16 12.36 4.45
CA ASP A 84 16.45 12.25 3.18
C ASP A 84 15.46 13.40 2.92
N ASP A 85 15.40 13.85 1.66
CA ASP A 85 14.41 14.80 1.18
C ASP A 85 13.05 14.11 0.91
N GLU A 86 13.04 12.79 0.68
CA GLU A 86 11.82 12.00 0.47
C GLU A 86 11.23 11.39 1.76
N ILE A 87 11.75 11.74 2.95
CA ILE A 87 11.17 11.34 4.25
C ILE A 87 9.72 11.85 4.44
N GLU A 88 9.29 12.84 3.66
CA GLU A 88 7.88 13.27 3.61
C GLU A 88 6.94 12.16 3.10
N GLN A 89 7.48 11.11 2.44
CA GLN A 89 6.76 9.92 1.97
C GLN A 89 6.83 8.76 2.98
N LEU A 90 7.37 8.98 4.19
CA LEU A 90 7.40 7.96 5.23
C LEU A 90 5.99 7.68 5.75
N ILE A 91 5.47 6.51 5.40
CA ILE A 91 4.09 6.09 5.67
C ILE A 91 3.72 6.31 7.16
N PRO A 92 2.50 6.77 7.51
CA PRO A 92 1.52 7.56 6.74
C PRO A 92 1.61 9.08 7.05
N PHE A 93 2.73 9.56 7.60
CA PHE A 93 2.86 10.94 8.09
C PHE A 93 4.02 11.64 7.41
N SER A 94 3.72 12.74 6.71
CA SER A 94 4.77 13.61 6.17
C SER A 94 5.57 14.25 7.32
N VAL A 95 6.77 13.73 7.54
CA VAL A 95 7.75 14.33 8.45
C VAL A 95 8.51 15.39 7.68
N LYS A 96 8.39 16.66 8.07
CA LYS A 96 9.22 17.71 7.47
C LYS A 96 10.70 17.43 7.73
N ARG A 97 11.56 17.66 6.74
CA ARG A 97 13.01 17.47 6.85
C ARG A 97 13.61 18.22 8.05
N GLU A 98 13.15 19.43 8.37
CA GLU A 98 13.67 20.18 9.52
C GLU A 98 13.27 19.54 10.87
N VAL A 99 12.14 18.85 10.92
CA VAL A 99 11.69 18.10 12.11
C VAL A 99 12.45 16.79 12.22
N ALA A 100 12.67 16.09 11.10
CA ALA A 100 13.50 14.90 11.06
C ALA A 100 14.94 15.20 11.54
N ALA A 101 15.58 16.24 10.99
CA ALA A 101 16.93 16.66 11.37
C ALA A 101 17.08 17.07 12.85
N GLN A 102 15.99 17.44 13.52
CA GLN A 102 15.96 17.72 14.97
C GLN A 102 15.71 16.47 15.83
N ALA A 103 15.16 15.40 15.25
CA ALA A 103 14.89 14.16 15.95
C ALA A 103 16.18 13.34 16.15
N SER A 104 16.26 12.66 17.29
CA SER A 104 17.26 11.62 17.50
C SER A 104 17.00 10.42 16.60
N SER A 105 18.04 9.64 16.28
CA SER A 105 17.90 8.38 15.54
C SER A 105 16.87 7.46 16.23
N GLU A 106 16.80 7.47 17.57
CA GLU A 106 15.80 6.67 18.30
C GLU A 106 14.34 7.09 18.03
N GLU A 107 14.07 8.39 17.86
CA GLU A 107 12.73 8.90 17.56
C GLU A 107 12.31 8.54 16.13
N ILE A 108 13.22 8.68 15.14
CA ILE A 108 12.98 8.26 13.75
C ILE A 108 12.78 6.74 13.67
N ARG A 109 13.64 5.95 14.35
CA ARG A 109 13.57 4.49 14.42
C ARG A 109 12.24 4.00 14.99
N ARG A 110 11.75 4.65 16.06
CA ARG A 110 10.44 4.32 16.67
C ARG A 110 9.27 4.72 15.78
N LEU A 111 9.30 5.89 15.14
CA LEU A 111 8.27 6.30 14.18
C LEU A 111 8.17 5.29 13.04
N TYR A 112 9.29 4.98 12.38
CA TYR A 112 9.35 4.00 11.30
C TYR A 112 8.81 2.63 11.74
N ALA A 113 9.28 2.12 12.88
CA ALA A 113 8.84 0.82 13.38
C ALA A 113 7.34 0.81 13.72
N ALA A 114 6.82 1.86 14.35
CA ALA A 114 5.39 1.99 14.65
C ALA A 114 4.54 2.05 13.38
N SER A 115 5.00 2.75 12.34
CA SER A 115 4.33 2.83 11.04
C SER A 115 4.30 1.49 10.30
N ILE A 116 5.46 0.87 10.06
CA ILE A 116 5.56 -0.44 9.38
C ILE A 116 4.75 -1.52 10.12
N ASN A 117 4.81 -1.54 11.45
CA ASN A 117 4.00 -2.44 12.26
C ASN A 117 2.50 -2.12 12.12
N GLY A 118 2.11 -0.84 12.19
CA GLY A 118 0.72 -0.38 12.10
C GLY A 118 0.06 -0.77 10.78
N ILE A 119 0.74 -0.52 9.66
CA ILE A 119 0.33 -0.93 8.30
C ILE A 119 0.04 -2.43 8.25
N TYR A 120 1.05 -3.24 8.59
CA TYR A 120 0.97 -4.70 8.47
C TYR A 120 -0.15 -5.29 9.32
N LEU A 121 -0.27 -4.79 10.55
CA LEU A 121 -1.29 -5.22 11.50
C LEU A 121 -2.69 -4.75 11.07
N GLY A 122 -2.81 -3.56 10.50
CA GLY A 122 -4.05 -3.01 9.94
C GLY A 122 -4.55 -3.81 8.74
N MET A 123 -3.68 -4.10 7.78
CA MET A 123 -3.96 -5.00 6.65
C MET A 123 -4.48 -6.37 7.14
N ARG A 124 -3.91 -6.92 8.22
CA ARG A 124 -4.37 -8.18 8.80
C ARG A 124 -5.73 -8.09 9.51
N LEU A 125 -6.09 -6.94 10.09
CA LEU A 125 -7.46 -6.71 10.56
C LEU A 125 -8.45 -6.65 9.40
N TYR A 126 -8.11 -5.90 8.33
CA TYR A 126 -8.93 -5.80 7.14
C TYR A 126 -9.25 -7.19 6.56
N LEU A 127 -8.21 -8.00 6.29
CA LEU A 127 -8.40 -9.35 5.73
C LEU A 127 -9.21 -10.27 6.66
N ALA A 128 -9.08 -10.13 7.97
CA ALA A 128 -9.89 -10.89 8.93
C ALA A 128 -11.36 -10.44 8.94
N ALA A 129 -11.62 -9.14 8.83
CA ALA A 129 -12.97 -8.57 8.74
C ALA A 129 -13.66 -8.97 7.43
N ASP A 130 -12.95 -8.92 6.29
CA ASP A 130 -13.50 -9.30 4.99
C ASP A 130 -13.82 -10.79 4.95
N LYS A 131 -12.89 -11.62 5.44
CA LYS A 131 -13.11 -13.07 5.57
C LYS A 131 -14.29 -13.40 6.47
N LYS A 132 -14.47 -12.69 7.58
CA LYS A 132 -15.63 -12.83 8.47
C LYS A 132 -16.93 -12.49 7.74
N ARG A 133 -16.98 -11.33 7.07
CA ARG A 133 -18.14 -10.87 6.29
C ARG A 133 -18.52 -11.89 5.20
N LYS A 134 -17.54 -12.37 4.43
CA LYS A 134 -17.72 -13.40 3.39
C LYS A 134 -18.26 -14.72 3.96
N GLN A 135 -17.78 -15.16 5.13
CA GLN A 135 -18.30 -16.33 5.83
C GLN A 135 -19.74 -16.15 6.32
N GLU A 136 -20.07 -15.00 6.91
CA GLU A 136 -21.43 -14.70 7.40
C GLU A 136 -22.45 -14.64 6.25
N ARG A 137 -22.07 -14.09 5.09
CA ARG A 137 -22.90 -14.13 3.86
C ARG A 137 -23.14 -15.53 3.35
N ALA A 138 -22.07 -16.33 3.23
CA ALA A 138 -22.18 -17.72 2.81
C ALA A 138 -23.10 -18.54 3.73
N GLN A 139 -23.09 -18.26 5.05
CA GLN A 139 -24.01 -18.89 6.02
C GLN A 139 -25.48 -18.45 5.84
N ARG A 140 -25.74 -17.24 5.33
CA ARG A 140 -27.09 -16.77 4.96
C ARG A 140 -27.55 -17.26 3.57
N GLY A 141 -26.68 -17.93 2.82
CA GLY A 141 -26.96 -18.34 1.43
C GLY A 141 -26.86 -17.18 0.43
N GLU A 142 -26.27 -16.05 0.81
CA GLU A 142 -26.00 -14.93 -0.09
C GLU A 142 -24.81 -15.27 -1.00
N THR A 143 -25.00 -15.14 -2.31
CA THR A 143 -23.90 -15.22 -3.27
C THR A 143 -23.01 -14.00 -3.10
N VAL A 144 -21.80 -14.22 -2.58
CA VAL A 144 -20.75 -13.19 -2.57
C VAL A 144 -20.24 -13.03 -3.99
N ASP A 145 -20.69 -12.00 -4.68
CA ASP A 145 -20.04 -11.50 -5.88
C ASP A 145 -18.68 -10.87 -5.45
N PRO A 146 -17.53 -11.41 -5.90
CA PRO A 146 -16.22 -10.84 -5.56
C PRO A 146 -16.05 -9.41 -6.12
N ASP A 147 -16.75 -9.07 -7.19
CA ASP A 147 -16.68 -7.78 -7.87
C ASP A 147 -17.79 -6.80 -7.42
N SER A 148 -18.62 -7.19 -6.44
CA SER A 148 -19.68 -6.33 -5.86
C SER A 148 -19.19 -4.96 -5.37
N GLY A 149 -17.89 -4.82 -5.12
CA GLY A 149 -17.26 -3.53 -4.77
C GLY A 149 -17.71 -2.96 -3.44
N GLU A 150 -18.41 -3.75 -2.61
CA GLU A 150 -18.90 -3.33 -1.30
C GLU A 150 -17.76 -3.25 -0.29
N GLU A 151 -17.50 -2.03 0.17
CA GLU A 151 -16.42 -1.75 1.12
C GLU A 151 -16.75 -2.25 2.53
N LEU A 152 -15.71 -2.51 3.32
CA LEU A 152 -15.86 -2.78 4.74
C LEU A 152 -15.97 -1.48 5.50
N THR A 153 -16.82 -1.47 6.52
CA THR A 153 -16.98 -0.30 7.38
C THR A 153 -15.83 -0.19 8.38
N VAL A 154 -15.49 1.04 8.79
CA VAL A 154 -14.56 1.37 9.87
C VAL A 154 -14.86 0.54 11.12
N ALA A 155 -16.14 0.34 11.45
CA ALA A 155 -16.58 -0.42 12.62
C ALA A 155 -16.42 -1.95 12.48
N GLU A 156 -16.32 -2.49 11.26
CA GLU A 156 -16.00 -3.90 11.01
C GLU A 156 -14.49 -4.17 11.10
N ILE A 157 -13.67 -3.21 10.65
CA ILE A 157 -12.19 -3.34 10.61
C ILE A 157 -11.58 -2.98 11.97
N LEU A 158 -11.88 -1.79 12.50
CA LEU A 158 -11.17 -1.22 13.65
C LEU A 158 -11.75 -1.71 14.98
N PRO A 159 -10.94 -2.17 15.95
CA PRO A 159 -11.42 -2.47 17.28
C PRO A 159 -11.92 -1.19 17.97
N PRO A 160 -12.98 -1.23 18.81
CA PRO A 160 -13.55 -0.04 19.45
C PRO A 160 -12.54 0.81 20.25
N GLY A 161 -11.52 0.20 20.84
CA GLY A 161 -10.45 0.91 21.53
C GLY A 161 -9.57 1.75 20.60
N LEU A 162 -9.37 1.33 19.34
CA LEU A 162 -8.64 2.11 18.34
C LEU A 162 -9.48 3.30 17.84
N ILE A 163 -10.78 3.08 17.61
CA ILE A 163 -11.74 4.16 17.28
C ILE A 163 -11.75 5.21 18.42
N GLN A 164 -11.77 4.76 19.68
CA GLN A 164 -11.69 5.66 20.84
C GLN A 164 -10.34 6.40 20.92
N LEU A 165 -9.22 5.73 20.59
CA LEU A 165 -7.90 6.36 20.54
C LEU A 165 -7.84 7.46 19.46
N MET A 166 -8.33 7.18 18.25
CA MET A 166 -8.41 8.16 17.15
C MET A 166 -9.29 9.36 17.55
N ARG A 167 -10.45 9.12 18.15
CA ARG A 167 -11.33 10.20 18.69
C ARG A 167 -10.71 11.02 19.83
N SER A 168 -9.66 10.52 20.49
CA SER A 168 -8.98 11.25 21.56
C SER A 168 -7.97 12.28 21.07
N ASP A 169 -7.56 12.19 19.81
CA ASP A 169 -6.68 13.18 19.14
C ASP A 169 -7.48 14.00 18.12
N PRO A 170 -7.50 15.35 18.18
CA PRO A 170 -8.34 16.16 17.31
C PRO A 170 -8.09 15.99 15.81
N LYS A 171 -6.86 15.65 15.40
CA LYS A 171 -6.48 15.52 14.00
C LYS A 171 -6.83 14.12 13.48
N LEU A 172 -6.61 13.06 14.26
CA LEU A 172 -7.09 11.71 13.93
C LEU A 172 -8.62 11.61 13.96
N ALA A 173 -9.28 12.36 14.86
CA ALA A 173 -10.73 12.47 14.89
C ALA A 173 -11.29 13.09 13.60
N ALA A 174 -10.67 14.16 13.08
CA ALA A 174 -11.10 14.78 11.83
C ALA A 174 -11.04 13.81 10.63
N ILE A 175 -9.96 13.01 10.53
CA ILE A 175 -9.81 11.95 9.52
C ILE A 175 -10.91 10.89 9.67
N LEU A 176 -11.13 10.40 10.90
CA LEU A 176 -12.15 9.39 11.19
C LEU A 176 -13.57 9.87 10.83
N GLU A 177 -13.95 11.09 11.23
CA GLU A 177 -15.30 11.59 10.97
C GLU A 177 -15.51 11.92 9.47
N LYS A 178 -14.47 12.41 8.75
CA LYS A 178 -14.52 12.59 7.27
C LYS A 178 -14.86 11.28 6.54
N GLU A 179 -14.35 10.16 7.04
CA GLU A 179 -14.66 8.85 6.48
C GLU A 179 -16.05 8.33 6.90
N LEU A 180 -16.47 8.52 8.16
CA LEU A 180 -17.82 8.14 8.57
C LEU A 180 -18.88 8.91 7.74
N GLU A 181 -18.63 10.20 7.46
CA GLU A 181 -19.44 11.01 6.52
C GLU A 181 -19.37 10.50 5.07
N ARG A 182 -18.28 9.84 4.67
CA ARG A 182 -18.17 9.20 3.35
C ARG A 182 -18.99 7.90 3.30
N GLU A 183 -18.83 7.00 4.27
CA GLU A 183 -19.64 5.79 4.39
C GLU A 183 -21.14 6.10 4.40
N GLU A 184 -21.55 7.15 5.12
CA GLU A 184 -22.94 7.60 5.17
C GLU A 184 -23.43 8.11 3.81
N ARG A 185 -22.61 8.88 3.07
CA ARG A 185 -22.93 9.34 1.70
C ARG A 185 -23.04 8.18 0.72
N GLU A 186 -22.12 7.21 0.77
CA GLU A 186 -22.14 6.03 -0.10
C GLU A 186 -23.38 5.15 0.18
N ARG A 187 -23.74 4.94 1.45
CA ARG A 187 -24.98 4.23 1.83
C ARG A 187 -26.26 4.99 1.45
N ALA A 188 -26.23 6.32 1.50
CA ALA A 188 -27.39 7.15 1.17
C ALA A 188 -27.63 7.28 -0.34
N SER A 189 -26.61 7.01 -1.17
CA SER A 189 -26.64 7.15 -2.63
C SER A 189 -27.36 5.97 -3.29
N PRO A 190 -28.58 6.12 -3.84
CA PRO A 190 -29.37 4.97 -4.32
C PRO A 190 -28.85 4.33 -5.63
N GLN A 191 -27.81 4.89 -6.25
CA GLN A 191 -27.46 4.67 -7.66
C GLN A 191 -26.60 3.44 -7.95
N ASN A 192 -26.10 2.71 -6.95
CA ASN A 192 -25.43 1.42 -7.15
C ASN A 192 -26.40 0.21 -7.17
N GLN A 193 -27.72 0.44 -7.10
CA GLN A 193 -28.67 -0.58 -7.57
C GLN A 193 -28.65 -0.61 -9.09
N THR A 194 -27.73 -1.42 -9.61
CA THR A 194 -27.58 -1.84 -11.01
C THR A 194 -28.64 -1.28 -11.96
N ASN A 195 -28.23 -0.29 -12.76
CA ASN A 195 -28.78 -0.10 -14.11
C ASN A 195 -28.40 -1.33 -14.97
N THR A 196 -28.95 -2.49 -14.65
CA THR A 196 -29.30 -3.46 -15.68
C THR A 196 -30.35 -2.78 -16.54
N GLU A 197 -29.90 -2.06 -17.56
CA GLU A 197 -30.74 -1.75 -18.70
C GLU A 197 -31.42 -3.07 -19.11
N PRO A 198 -32.76 -3.09 -19.27
CA PRO A 198 -33.42 -4.29 -19.76
C PRO A 198 -32.76 -4.66 -21.10
N PRO A 199 -32.33 -5.92 -21.30
CA PRO A 199 -31.52 -6.30 -22.45
C PRO A 199 -32.26 -5.89 -23.72
N ASP A 200 -31.69 -4.90 -24.41
CA ASP A 200 -32.41 -4.18 -25.45
C ASP A 200 -32.81 -5.18 -26.54
N ALA A 201 -34.09 -5.20 -26.88
CA ALA A 201 -34.64 -6.24 -27.74
C ALA A 201 -33.96 -6.15 -29.10
N ILE A 202 -33.18 -7.17 -29.46
CA ILE A 202 -32.41 -7.26 -30.70
C ILE A 202 -33.33 -6.92 -31.88
N GLN A 203 -33.26 -5.69 -32.36
CA GLN A 203 -33.95 -5.31 -33.60
C GLN A 203 -33.14 -5.91 -34.76
N PRO A 204 -33.77 -6.69 -35.65
CA PRO A 204 -33.07 -7.24 -36.79
C PRO A 204 -32.71 -6.12 -37.77
N VAL A 205 -31.42 -5.83 -37.89
CA VAL A 205 -30.89 -4.87 -38.86
C VAL A 205 -30.89 -5.54 -40.24
N GLU A 206 -31.92 -5.26 -41.05
CA GLU A 206 -31.90 -5.54 -42.49
C GLU A 206 -31.20 -4.42 -43.28
N ASN A 207 -30.46 -4.83 -44.30
CA ASN A 207 -29.53 -4.05 -45.12
C ASN A 207 -30.04 -2.74 -45.76
N ALA A 208 -29.23 -1.68 -45.70
CA ALA A 208 -28.87 -0.76 -46.82
C ALA A 208 -27.67 0.10 -46.38
N SER A 209 -26.51 0.08 -47.04
CA SER A 209 -26.17 0.83 -48.26
C SER A 209 -26.27 2.36 -48.15
N ASP A 210 -25.11 2.99 -48.32
CA ASP A 210 -24.85 4.39 -48.73
C ASP A 210 -24.86 5.56 -47.71
N ALA A 211 -23.78 6.35 -47.87
CA ALA A 211 -23.64 7.80 -47.67
C ALA A 211 -23.28 8.41 -46.28
N LYS A 212 -22.00 8.81 -46.22
CA LYS A 212 -21.49 10.17 -45.87
C LYS A 212 -21.65 10.78 -44.47
N GLU A 213 -20.49 11.21 -43.96
CA GLU A 213 -20.23 12.51 -43.29
C GLU A 213 -21.26 12.99 -42.24
N ASN A 214 -21.03 12.62 -40.99
CA ASN A 214 -21.19 13.55 -39.86
C ASN A 214 -20.37 13.10 -38.64
N LEU A 215 -19.13 13.60 -38.55
CA LEU A 215 -18.32 13.56 -37.33
C LEU A 215 -18.86 14.62 -36.34
N SER A 216 -19.97 14.29 -35.68
CA SER A 216 -20.51 15.08 -34.58
C SER A 216 -19.81 14.70 -33.28
N SER A 217 -19.31 15.71 -32.56
CA SER A 217 -18.58 15.56 -31.31
C SER A 217 -19.49 15.04 -30.17
N ALA A 218 -19.43 13.73 -29.89
CA ALA A 218 -19.85 13.17 -28.62
C ALA A 218 -18.70 13.34 -27.61
N ALA A 219 -18.57 14.55 -27.05
CA ALA A 219 -17.75 14.76 -25.85
C ALA A 219 -18.54 14.22 -24.65
N THR A 220 -18.33 12.94 -24.34
CA THR A 220 -18.96 12.28 -23.18
C THR A 220 -18.45 12.93 -21.90
N ASP A 221 -19.37 13.20 -20.97
CA ASP A 221 -19.14 14.00 -19.77
C ASP A 221 -18.40 13.22 -18.67
N SER A 222 -17.13 12.86 -18.93
CA SER A 222 -16.25 12.19 -17.97
C SER A 222 -15.60 13.17 -16.98
N SER A 223 -16.27 14.29 -16.68
CA SER A 223 -15.68 15.41 -15.93
C SER A 223 -15.78 15.24 -14.41
N GLN A 224 -16.65 14.36 -13.91
CA GLN A 224 -16.92 14.21 -12.47
C GLN A 224 -15.96 13.26 -11.71
N GLU A 225 -15.19 12.40 -12.38
CA GLU A 225 -14.18 11.54 -11.70
C GLU A 225 -12.85 12.25 -11.44
N ALA A 226 -12.63 13.47 -11.95
CA ALA A 226 -11.38 14.19 -11.80
C ALA A 226 -11.22 14.89 -10.42
N ASP A 227 -12.33 15.19 -9.74
CA ASP A 227 -12.34 15.97 -8.49
C ASP A 227 -12.09 15.12 -7.21
N GLU A 228 -12.09 13.78 -7.29
CA GLU A 228 -11.82 12.92 -6.12
C GLU A 228 -10.32 12.72 -5.80
N ILE A 229 -9.42 13.21 -6.66
CA ILE A 229 -7.97 12.97 -6.54
C ILE A 229 -7.28 14.01 -5.61
N ASP A 230 -8.00 15.02 -5.12
CA ASP A 230 -7.46 16.08 -4.22
C ASP A 230 -7.27 15.62 -2.76
N SER A 231 -7.36 14.31 -2.49
CA SER A 231 -7.21 13.72 -1.15
C SER A 231 -5.81 13.86 -0.54
N LEU A 232 -4.83 14.42 -1.27
CA LEU A 232 -3.45 14.61 -0.80
C LEU A 232 -3.23 15.84 0.11
N GLU A 233 -4.11 16.86 0.07
CA GLU A 233 -3.99 17.99 1.02
C GLU A 233 -4.34 17.58 2.47
N ASP A 234 -5.06 16.46 2.63
CA ASP A 234 -5.43 15.81 3.89
C ASP A 234 -4.28 15.48 4.88
N MET A 235 -3.00 15.54 4.43
CA MET A 235 -1.87 15.04 5.25
C MET A 235 -1.89 15.81 6.57
N VAL A 236 -1.62 15.13 7.68
CA VAL A 236 -1.14 15.81 8.88
C VAL A 236 0.38 15.89 8.78
N PRO A 237 0.98 16.96 8.24
CA PRO A 237 2.42 17.11 8.32
C PRO A 237 2.82 17.25 9.79
N LEU A 238 3.87 16.55 10.19
CA LEU A 238 4.45 16.68 11.52
C LEU A 238 5.28 17.98 11.53
N LYS A 239 4.68 19.07 12.02
CA LYS A 239 5.24 20.43 11.96
C LYS A 239 6.25 20.72 13.08
N SER A 240 6.35 19.85 14.07
CA SER A 240 7.24 19.99 15.22
C SER A 240 7.72 18.64 15.74
N LEU A 241 8.80 18.65 16.53
CA LEU A 241 9.33 17.46 17.19
C LEU A 241 8.35 16.90 18.24
N ASP A 242 7.52 17.75 18.84
CA ASP A 242 6.48 17.32 19.78
C ASP A 242 5.27 16.72 19.07
N ASP A 243 4.90 17.20 17.86
CA ASP A 243 3.97 16.46 16.98
C ASP A 243 4.53 15.06 16.70
N LEU A 244 5.79 14.94 16.26
CA LEU A 244 6.42 13.66 15.95
C LEU A 244 6.33 12.68 17.12
N ARG A 245 6.76 13.09 18.32
CA ARG A 245 6.72 12.27 19.54
C ARG A 245 5.31 11.83 19.91
N HIS A 246 4.34 12.75 19.80
CA HIS A 246 2.94 12.48 20.09
C HIS A 246 2.35 11.46 19.12
N TYR A 247 2.61 11.62 17.82
CA TYR A 247 2.17 10.68 16.78
C TYR A 247 2.82 9.30 16.89
N THR A 248 4.13 9.23 17.12
CA THR A 248 4.81 7.94 17.38
C THR A 248 4.14 7.20 18.54
N LYS A 249 3.83 7.90 19.63
CA LYS A 249 3.17 7.32 20.80
C LYS A 249 1.73 6.85 20.49
N LEU A 250 0.95 7.62 19.73
CA LEU A 250 -0.39 7.21 19.29
C LEU A 250 -0.32 5.96 18.39
N MET A 251 0.63 5.90 17.46
CA MET A 251 0.85 4.74 16.60
C MET A 251 1.27 3.49 17.40
N GLU A 252 2.18 3.62 18.36
CA GLU A 252 2.56 2.52 19.26
C GLU A 252 1.36 2.00 20.07
N GLN A 253 0.49 2.90 20.55
CA GLN A 253 -0.75 2.54 21.25
C GLN A 253 -1.76 1.85 20.30
N GLY A 254 -1.91 2.34 19.07
CA GLY A 254 -2.75 1.73 18.05
C GLY A 254 -2.27 0.31 17.68
N VAL A 255 -0.97 0.15 17.43
CA VAL A 255 -0.30 -1.14 17.20
C VAL A 255 -0.58 -2.12 18.35
N ALA A 256 -0.52 -1.68 19.61
CA ALA A 256 -0.84 -2.53 20.76
C ALA A 256 -2.31 -2.98 20.75
N LEU A 257 -3.25 -2.06 20.50
CA LEU A 257 -4.68 -2.36 20.40
C LEU A 257 -5.01 -3.33 19.26
N ILE A 258 -4.35 -3.19 18.11
CA ILE A 258 -4.50 -4.11 16.98
C ILE A 258 -3.93 -5.50 17.33
N ARG A 259 -2.74 -5.57 17.93
CA ARG A 259 -2.15 -6.85 18.38
C ARG A 259 -3.06 -7.57 19.37
N GLU A 260 -3.66 -6.87 20.34
CA GLU A 260 -4.66 -7.46 21.24
C GLU A 260 -5.90 -7.93 20.48
N ARG A 261 -6.42 -7.14 19.53
CA ARG A 261 -7.57 -7.57 18.70
C ARG A 261 -7.26 -8.85 17.93
N LEU A 262 -6.11 -8.93 17.24
CA LEU A 262 -5.69 -10.11 16.47
C LEU A 262 -5.55 -11.38 17.34
N LYS A 263 -5.13 -11.26 18.61
CA LYS A 263 -5.10 -12.39 19.56
C LYS A 263 -6.50 -12.93 19.90
N THR A 264 -7.53 -12.08 19.87
CA THR A 264 -8.92 -12.46 20.17
C THR A 264 -9.69 -13.01 18.97
N LEU A 265 -9.13 -12.95 17.76
CA LEU A 265 -9.78 -13.47 16.57
C LEU A 265 -9.73 -15.01 16.54
N PRO A 266 -10.80 -15.67 16.06
CA PRO A 266 -10.77 -17.09 15.73
C PRO A 266 -9.57 -17.43 14.83
N PRO A 267 -8.86 -18.57 15.04
CA PRO A 267 -7.68 -18.94 14.27
C PRO A 267 -7.90 -18.97 12.75
N GLU A 268 -9.12 -19.32 12.31
CA GLU A 268 -9.54 -19.33 10.91
C GLU A 268 -9.65 -17.93 10.29
N LEU A 269 -9.89 -16.89 11.09
CA LEU A 269 -9.86 -15.49 10.64
C LEU A 269 -8.45 -14.90 10.73
N ASN A 270 -7.63 -15.39 11.68
CA ASN A 270 -6.24 -14.95 11.91
C ASN A 270 -5.25 -15.54 10.87
N THR A 271 -5.54 -15.35 9.58
CA THR A 271 -4.69 -15.81 8.47
C THR A 271 -3.37 -15.02 8.48
N SER A 272 -2.24 -15.66 8.12
CA SER A 272 -0.99 -14.92 7.90
C SER A 272 -1.05 -14.20 6.55
N LEU A 273 -0.34 -13.09 6.43
CA LEU A 273 -0.38 -12.27 5.22
C LEU A 273 0.31 -13.02 4.07
N GLY A 274 1.39 -13.75 4.36
CA GLY A 274 2.05 -14.66 3.39
C GLY A 274 1.06 -15.63 2.75
N LYS A 275 0.28 -16.35 3.56
CA LYS A 275 -0.74 -17.29 3.05
C LYS A 275 -1.85 -16.62 2.25
N TYR A 276 -2.12 -15.34 2.46
CA TYR A 276 -3.06 -14.61 1.62
C TYR A 276 -2.44 -14.39 0.23
N PHE A 277 -1.25 -13.80 0.17
CA PHE A 277 -0.54 -13.58 -1.10
C PHE A 277 -0.18 -14.86 -1.84
N ASP A 278 0.22 -15.94 -1.15
CA ASP A 278 0.46 -17.25 -1.77
C ASP A 278 -0.75 -17.75 -2.57
N ASN A 279 -1.97 -17.51 -2.05
CA ASN A 279 -3.21 -17.91 -2.71
C ASN A 279 -3.55 -16.99 -3.89
N GLU A 280 -3.37 -15.67 -3.76
CA GLU A 280 -3.59 -14.71 -4.85
C GLU A 280 -2.60 -14.96 -6.01
N ILE A 281 -1.32 -15.20 -5.69
CA ILE A 281 -0.28 -15.61 -6.64
C ILE A 281 -0.66 -16.93 -7.32
N ALA A 282 -1.10 -17.93 -6.56
CA ALA A 282 -1.56 -19.22 -7.10
C ALA A 282 -2.90 -19.15 -7.86
N ALA A 283 -3.63 -18.04 -7.78
CA ALA A 283 -4.78 -17.74 -8.62
C ALA A 283 -4.32 -17.08 -9.92
N ALA A 284 -3.64 -15.93 -9.83
CA ALA A 284 -3.23 -15.13 -10.99
C ALA A 284 -2.21 -15.84 -11.93
N THR A 285 -1.43 -16.81 -11.42
CA THR A 285 -0.58 -17.69 -12.25
C THR A 285 -1.33 -18.71 -13.11
N LYS A 286 -2.66 -18.85 -12.96
CA LYS A 286 -3.50 -19.69 -13.83
C LYS A 286 -4.06 -18.95 -15.04
N ASP A 287 -4.07 -17.62 -14.98
CA ASP A 287 -4.59 -16.75 -16.03
C ASP A 287 -3.43 -16.12 -16.82
N ASP A 288 -3.72 -15.55 -18.00
CA ASP A 288 -2.69 -14.91 -18.85
C ASP A 288 -2.01 -13.68 -18.19
N GLN A 289 -2.49 -13.24 -17.01
CA GLN A 289 -1.86 -12.26 -16.12
C GLN A 289 -0.59 -12.77 -15.40
N ALA A 290 -0.17 -14.01 -15.67
CA ALA A 290 1.03 -14.62 -15.09
C ALA A 290 2.31 -13.78 -15.28
N GLN A 291 2.39 -12.87 -16.25
CA GLN A 291 3.56 -12.00 -16.43
C GLN A 291 3.60 -10.84 -15.42
N GLU A 292 2.52 -10.08 -15.25
CA GLU A 292 2.40 -9.02 -14.23
C GLU A 292 2.59 -9.60 -12.82
N THR A 293 2.06 -10.81 -12.59
CA THR A 293 2.23 -11.54 -11.33
C THR A 293 3.69 -11.92 -11.06
N LYS A 294 4.43 -12.42 -12.07
CA LYS A 294 5.88 -12.67 -11.95
C LYS A 294 6.64 -11.37 -11.68
N ASP A 295 6.24 -10.29 -12.32
CA ASP A 295 6.87 -8.98 -12.21
C ASP A 295 6.75 -8.36 -10.80
N MET A 296 5.74 -8.78 -10.02
CA MET A 296 5.69 -8.52 -8.58
C MET A 296 6.60 -9.47 -7.79
N ILE A 297 6.53 -10.79 -8.05
CA ILE A 297 7.18 -11.82 -7.20
C ILE A 297 8.71 -11.85 -7.33
N TYR A 298 9.24 -11.68 -8.54
CA TYR A 298 10.66 -11.90 -8.81
C TYR A 298 11.49 -10.64 -8.48
N PRO A 299 12.69 -10.80 -7.89
CA PRO A 299 13.60 -9.68 -7.70
C PRO A 299 13.93 -8.99 -9.02
N ARG A 300 14.07 -7.66 -8.98
CA ARG A 300 14.34 -6.80 -10.14
C ARG A 300 15.53 -5.91 -9.86
N LEU A 301 16.41 -5.72 -10.85
CA LEU A 301 17.47 -4.71 -10.77
C LEU A 301 16.93 -3.35 -11.23
N SER A 302 17.29 -2.32 -10.50
CA SER A 302 17.20 -0.91 -10.91
C SER A 302 18.57 -0.26 -10.71
N ILE A 303 18.93 0.66 -11.60
CA ILE A 303 20.15 1.48 -11.43
C ILE A 303 19.69 2.89 -11.10
N SER A 304 20.08 3.42 -9.94
CA SER A 304 19.65 4.75 -9.52
C SER A 304 20.18 5.82 -10.48
N SER A 305 19.29 6.59 -11.09
CA SER A 305 19.66 7.69 -12.00
C SER A 305 20.16 8.95 -11.28
N LYS A 306 19.82 9.07 -9.98
CA LYS A 306 20.15 10.18 -9.08
C LYS A 306 20.74 9.67 -7.77
N GLU A 307 21.16 10.58 -6.90
CA GLU A 307 21.38 10.23 -5.49
C GLU A 307 20.04 9.86 -4.83
N TYR A 308 20.03 8.83 -4.01
CA TYR A 308 18.83 8.32 -3.32
C TYR A 308 19.22 7.70 -1.98
N LEU A 309 18.63 8.17 -0.87
CA LEU A 309 18.97 7.75 0.50
C LEU A 309 20.50 7.73 0.78
N GLY A 310 21.24 8.70 0.26
CA GLY A 310 22.71 8.79 0.38
C GLY A 310 23.50 7.74 -0.40
N TYR A 311 22.88 7.06 -1.38
CA TYR A 311 23.56 6.24 -2.39
C TYR A 311 23.71 7.04 -3.68
N PRO A 312 24.90 7.11 -4.30
CA PRO A 312 25.13 7.92 -5.50
C PRO A 312 24.39 7.37 -6.73
N ALA A 313 24.23 8.22 -7.74
CA ALA A 313 23.80 7.79 -9.07
C ALA A 313 24.73 6.68 -9.61
N GLY A 314 24.15 5.71 -10.32
CA GLY A 314 24.81 4.48 -10.75
C GLY A 314 24.75 3.33 -9.74
N THR A 315 24.16 3.52 -8.55
CA THR A 315 24.01 2.44 -7.57
C THR A 315 23.03 1.36 -8.07
N ARG A 316 23.48 0.10 -8.07
CA ARG A 316 22.65 -1.10 -8.28
C ARG A 316 21.73 -1.31 -7.07
N ILE A 317 20.43 -1.14 -7.27
CA ILE A 317 19.36 -1.36 -6.30
C ILE A 317 18.59 -2.61 -6.72
N ILE A 318 18.49 -3.60 -5.84
CA ILE A 318 17.67 -4.79 -6.10
C ILE A 318 16.35 -4.63 -5.34
N CYS A 319 15.24 -4.63 -6.08
CA CYS A 319 13.90 -4.54 -5.53
C CYS A 319 13.26 -5.94 -5.44
N ALA A 320 12.55 -6.23 -4.36
CA ALA A 320 11.69 -7.41 -4.25
C ALA A 320 10.37 -7.04 -3.54
N HIS A 321 9.28 -7.73 -3.84
CA HIS A 321 7.95 -7.39 -3.32
C HIS A 321 7.35 -8.46 -2.38
N PRO A 322 7.90 -8.69 -1.19
CA PRO A 322 7.30 -9.58 -0.22
C PRO A 322 6.03 -8.96 0.39
N LEU A 323 4.90 -9.66 0.24
CA LEU A 323 3.60 -9.26 0.79
C LEU A 323 3.12 -7.92 0.19
N ILE A 324 2.90 -6.92 1.04
CA ILE A 324 2.52 -5.54 0.71
C ILE A 324 3.72 -4.59 0.59
N PHE A 325 4.95 -5.10 0.76
CA PHE A 325 6.15 -4.30 0.88
C PHE A 325 6.97 -4.32 -0.41
N HIS A 326 7.55 -3.18 -0.75
CA HIS A 326 8.64 -3.04 -1.70
C HIS A 326 9.95 -2.92 -0.91
N LEU A 327 10.72 -4.01 -0.82
CA LEU A 327 12.06 -3.99 -0.24
C LEU A 327 13.05 -3.46 -1.27
N GLN A 328 13.83 -2.45 -0.91
CA GLN A 328 14.95 -1.97 -1.72
C GLN A 328 16.24 -2.40 -1.03
N MET A 329 17.08 -3.13 -1.77
CA MET A 329 18.28 -3.79 -1.27
C MET A 329 19.52 -3.30 -2.02
N VAL A 330 20.64 -3.21 -1.32
CA VAL A 330 21.96 -2.86 -1.87
C VAL A 330 23.02 -3.81 -1.32
N ARG A 331 24.13 -3.90 -2.04
CA ARG A 331 25.33 -4.62 -1.61
C ARG A 331 26.00 -3.86 -0.44
N GLY A 332 25.99 -4.46 0.74
CA GLY A 332 26.67 -3.96 1.93
C GLY A 332 28.20 -4.07 1.86
N THR A 333 28.90 -3.44 2.81
CA THR A 333 30.37 -3.47 2.90
C THR A 333 30.93 -4.85 3.26
N ASP A 334 30.09 -5.74 3.78
CA ASP A 334 30.38 -7.15 4.05
C ASP A 334 30.25 -8.04 2.79
N GLY A 335 29.80 -7.47 1.66
CA GLY A 335 29.55 -8.19 0.43
C GLY A 335 28.19 -8.89 0.37
N HIS A 336 27.30 -8.70 1.35
CA HIS A 336 25.95 -9.27 1.36
C HIS A 336 24.88 -8.25 1.01
N LEU A 337 23.71 -8.69 0.56
CA LEU A 337 22.56 -7.79 0.40
C LEU A 337 22.02 -7.34 1.76
N LYS A 338 21.71 -6.05 1.85
CA LYS A 338 21.07 -5.40 3.01
C LYS A 338 19.91 -4.53 2.54
N ILE A 339 18.86 -4.48 3.33
CA ILE A 339 17.71 -3.60 3.10
C ILE A 339 18.13 -2.17 3.44
N PHE A 340 17.93 -1.21 2.53
CA PHE A 340 18.15 0.21 2.84
C PHE A 340 16.86 1.02 2.81
N ASN A 341 15.76 0.44 2.34
CA ASN A 341 14.43 1.04 2.42
C ASN A 341 13.33 -0.04 2.34
N VAL A 342 12.19 0.23 2.97
CA VAL A 342 10.95 -0.51 2.74
C VAL A 342 9.80 0.46 2.56
N GLN A 343 9.16 0.38 1.40
CA GLN A 343 7.95 1.12 1.05
C GLN A 343 6.75 0.17 1.01
N MET A 344 5.53 0.72 0.97
CA MET A 344 4.38 -0.06 0.53
C MET A 344 4.37 -0.12 -1.00
N LEU A 345 3.81 -1.21 -1.56
CA LEU A 345 3.39 -1.21 -2.95
C LEU A 345 2.32 -0.13 -3.17
N SER A 346 2.55 0.71 -4.17
CA SER A 346 1.58 1.66 -4.72
C SER A 346 1.27 1.24 -6.16
N ASP A 347 0.08 0.66 -6.38
CA ASP A 347 -0.43 0.24 -7.69
C ASP A 347 -1.13 1.40 -8.43
#